data_AF-A0A2L2YYQ2-F1
#
_entry.id   AF-A0A2L2YYQ2-F1
#
_cell.length_a   1.000
_cell.length_b   1.000
_cell.length_c   1.000
_cell.angle_alpha   90.00
_cell.angle_beta   90.00
_cell.angle_gamma   90.00
#
_symmetry.space_group_name_H-M   'P 1'
#
loop_
_entity.id
_entity.type
_entity.pdbx_description
1 polymer ?
#
loop_
_entity_poly.entity_id
_entity_poly.type
_entity_poly.pdbx_seq_one_letter_code
_entity_poly.pdbx_strand_id
1 'polypeptide(L)' 'GYRDPLGVYRNVNYIADEKGFHAVVKTNEPGTVSHSVADAIVMSERPPQTVLEKMMAYAKKPETSGV' A
#
# COMPACT_ATOMS: atom_id res chain seq x y z
N GLY A 1 -8.14 -8.51 -5.74
CA GLY A 1 -6.84 -7.83 -5.50
C GLY A 1 -6.73 -6.63 -6.41
N TYR A 2 -5.79 -5.73 -6.13
CA TYR A 2 -5.43 -4.58 -6.98
C TYR A 2 -4.02 -4.79 -7.53
N ARG A 3 -3.81 -4.40 -8.80
CA ARG A 3 -2.48 -4.25 -9.40
C ARG A 3 -2.53 -3.21 -10.51
N ASP A 4 -1.58 -2.29 -10.54
CA ASP A 4 -1.48 -1.26 -11.56
C ASP A 4 -0.33 -1.54 -12.58
N PRO A 5 -0.27 -0.79 -13.69
CA PRO A 5 0.80 -0.94 -14.68
C PRO A 5 2.22 -0.62 -14.18
N LEU A 6 2.35 0.08 -13.05
CA LEU A 6 3.65 0.37 -12.43
C LEU A 6 4.10 -0.76 -11.49
N GLY A 7 3.27 -1.78 -11.28
CA GLY A 7 3.55 -2.92 -10.42
C GLY A 7 3.20 -2.68 -8.95
N VAL A 8 2.48 -1.60 -8.63
CA VAL A 8 1.85 -1.43 -7.32
C VAL A 8 0.74 -2.47 -7.19
N TYR A 9 0.61 -3.09 -6.02
CA TYR A 9 -0.39 -4.13 -5.80
C TYR A 9 -0.92 -4.13 -4.37
N ARG A 10 -2.12 -4.69 -4.23
CA ARG A 10 -2.71 -5.11 -2.96
C ARG A 10 -3.39 -6.47 -3.13
N ASN A 11 -2.92 -7.46 -2.39
CA ASN A 11 -3.58 -8.75 -2.26
C ASN A 11 -4.18 -8.84 -0.85
N VAL A 12 -5.45 -9.26 -0.76
CA VAL A 12 -6.16 -9.45 0.51
C VAL A 12 -6.58 -10.90 0.55
N ASN A 13 -6.08 -11.63 1.55
CA ASN A 13 -6.48 -13.00 1.82
C ASN A 13 -7.41 -12.99 3.02
N TYR A 14 -8.60 -13.57 2.86
CA TYR A 14 -9.56 -13.73 3.96
C TYR A 14 -9.46 -15.13 4.53
N ILE A 15 -9.33 -15.21 5.84
CA ILE A 15 -9.32 -16.46 6.60
C ILE A 15 -10.61 -16.48 7.41
N ALA A 16 -11.37 -17.57 7.29
CA ALA A 16 -12.53 -17.83 8.12
C ALA A 16 -12.20 -18.98 9.07
N ASP A 17 -12.20 -18.71 10.37
CA ASP A 17 -11.96 -19.72 11.41
C ASP A 17 -12.91 -19.51 12.61
N GLU A 18 -12.71 -20.28 13.69
CA GLU A 18 -13.56 -20.25 14.89
C GLU A 18 -13.64 -18.86 15.56
N LYS A 19 -12.69 -17.96 15.28
CA LYS A 19 -12.63 -16.60 15.81
C LYS A 19 -13.30 -15.56 14.91
N GLY A 20 -13.73 -15.94 13.71
CA GLY A 20 -14.43 -15.07 12.76
C GLY A 20 -13.72 -14.94 11.41
N PHE A 21 -13.79 -13.75 10.83
CA PHE A 21 -13.18 -13.43 9.54
C PHE A 21 -11.97 -12.51 9.73
N HIS A 22 -10.80 -12.98 9.30
CA HIS A 22 -9.52 -12.27 9.43
C HIS A 22 -9.02 -11.84 8.05
N ALA A 23 -8.48 -10.63 7.94
CA ALA A 23 -7.92 -10.13 6.69
C ALA A 23 -6.39 -10.05 6.77
N VAL A 24 -5.71 -10.70 5.82
CA VAL A 24 -4.26 -10.61 5.66
C VAL A 24 -3.96 -9.85 4.37
N VAL A 25 -3.51 -8.62 4.50
CA VAL A 25 -3.19 -7.72 3.39
C VAL A 25 -1.69 -7.77 3.10
N LYS A 26 -1.33 -8.12 1.87
CA LYS A 26 0.02 -7.97 1.30
C LYS A 26 0.00 -6.83 0.30
N THR A 27 0.85 -5.82 0.48
CA THR A 27 0.84 -4.62 -0.35
C THR A 27 2.23 -4.03 -0.50
N ASN A 28 2.49 -3.37 -1.64
CA ASN A 28 3.65 -2.50 -1.83
C ASN A 28 3.22 -1.06 -2.14
N GLU A 29 2.03 -0.68 -1.67
CA GLU A 29 1.49 0.66 -1.87
C GLU A 29 2.32 1.72 -1.13
N PRO A 30 2.77 2.76 -1.84
CA PRO A 30 3.54 3.80 -1.21
C PRO A 30 2.79 4.50 -0.07
N GLY A 31 3.52 4.85 0.99
CA GLY A 31 2.93 5.47 2.19
C GLY A 31 2.25 4.47 3.14
N THR A 32 2.26 3.18 2.81
CA THR A 32 1.79 2.13 3.72
C THR A 32 2.96 1.62 4.57
N VAL A 33 2.66 1.25 5.81
CA VAL A 33 3.60 0.58 6.72
C VAL A 33 3.02 -0.73 7.21
N SER A 34 3.87 -1.69 7.59
CA SER A 34 3.40 -2.94 8.19
C SER A 34 2.81 -2.67 9.57
N HIS A 35 1.59 -3.16 9.82
CA HIS A 35 0.90 -2.98 11.09
C HIS A 35 -0.18 -4.04 11.29
N SER A 36 -0.55 -4.27 12.55
CA SER A 36 -1.69 -5.11 12.92
C SER A 36 -2.77 -4.22 13.55
N VAL A 37 -4.01 -4.32 13.06
CA VAL A 37 -5.16 -3.53 13.53
C VAL A 37 -6.39 -4.42 13.64
N ALA A 38 -6.93 -4.52 14.87
CA ALA A 38 -8.00 -5.45 15.19
C ALA A 38 -7.69 -6.86 14.65
N ASP A 39 -8.53 -7.36 13.74
CA ASP A 39 -8.42 -8.70 13.16
C ASP A 39 -7.78 -8.72 11.75
N ALA A 40 -7.09 -7.63 11.41
CA ALA A 40 -6.41 -7.46 10.14
C ALA A 40 -4.90 -7.27 10.33
N ILE A 41 -4.13 -7.94 9.48
CA ILE A 41 -2.67 -7.79 9.40
C ILE A 41 -2.32 -7.18 8.06
N VAL A 42 -1.57 -6.08 8.09
CA VAL A 42 -1.02 -5.44 6.90
C VAL A 42 0.49 -5.69 6.85
N MET A 43 0.93 -6.34 5.78
CA MET A 43 2.34 -6.57 5.46
C MET A 43 2.70 -5.68 4.27
N SER A 44 3.50 -4.67 4.55
CA SER A 44 3.99 -3.72 3.55
C SER A 44 5.38 -4.13 3.05
N GLU A 45 5.52 -4.11 1.73
CA GLU A 45 6.77 -4.30 1.00
C GLU A 45 7.20 -3.00 0.34
N ARG A 46 8.45 -2.94 -0.11
CA ARG A 46 8.98 -1.77 -0.82
C ARG A 46 8.17 -1.52 -2.10
N PRO A 47 7.69 -0.28 -2.34
CA PRO A 47 7.07 0.07 -3.62
C PRO A 47 8.02 -0.10 -4.81
N PRO A 48 7.49 -0.27 -6.04
CA PRO A 48 8.31 -0.28 -7.24
C PRO A 48 9.17 0.99 -7.34
N GLN A 49 10.42 0.84 -7.78
CA GLN A 49 11.37 1.96 -7.84
C GLN A 49 10.84 3.13 -8.69
N THR A 50 10.17 2.83 -9.79
CA THR A 50 9.54 3.83 -10.69
C THR A 50 8.47 4.67 -9.98
N VAL A 51 7.79 4.10 -8.99
CA VAL A 51 6.79 4.81 -8.18
C VAL A 51 7.48 5.71 -7.17
N LEU A 52 8.54 5.22 -6.52
CA LEU A 52 9.35 6.04 -5.60
C LEU A 52 9.95 7.25 -6.31
N GLU A 53 10.48 7.07 -7.53
CA GLU A 53 11.02 8.15 -8.36
C GLU A 53 9.95 9.19 -8.72
N LYS A 54 8.76 8.75 -9.13
CA LYS A 54 7.62 9.65 -9.38
C LYS A 54 7.25 10.42 -8.12
N MET A 55 7.19 9.78 -6.96
CA MET A 55 6.88 10.44 -5.69
C MET A 55 7.92 11.50 -5.31
N MET A 56 9.20 11.20 -5.47
CA MET A 56 10.28 12.17 -5.25
C MET A 56 10.16 13.36 -6.22
N ALA A 57 9.81 13.11 -7.48
CA ALA A 57 9.58 14.17 -8.46
C ALA A 57 8.38 15.07 -8.08
N TYR A 58 7.28 14.49 -7.58
CA TYR A 58 6.14 15.26 -7.08
C TYR A 58 6.51 16.09 -5.85
N ALA A 59 7.24 15.52 -4.89
CA ALA A 59 7.68 16.22 -3.68
C ALA A 59 8.66 17.38 -3.97
N LYS A 60 9.38 17.32 -5.09
CA LYS A 60 10.32 18.36 -5.52
C LYS A 60 9.63 19.51 -6.29
N LYS A 61 8.39 19.33 -6.74
CA LYS A 61 7.65 20.38 -7.44
C LYS A 61 7.19 21.42 -6.40
N PRO A 62 7.62 22.69 -6.48
CA PRO A 62 7.13 23.70 -5.53
C PRO A 62 5.63 23.87 -5.71
N GLU A 63 4.92 24.05 -4.59
CA GLU A 63 3.51 24.44 -4.56
C GLU A 63 3.36 25.83 -5.20
N THR A 64 3.25 25.89 -6.53
CA THR A 64 2.83 27.09 -7.25
C THR A 64 1.55 26.78 -8.01
N SER A 65 0.43 26.81 -7.29
CA SER A 65 -0.91 27.03 -7.84
C SER A 65 -1.85 27.36 -6.68
N GLY A 66 -1.77 28.59 -6.19
CA GLY A 66 -2.58 29.03 -5.05
C GLY A 66 -2.36 30.47 -4.61
N VAL A 67 -2.24 31.41 -5.56
CA VAL A 67 -2.68 32.81 -5.41
C VAL A 67 -3.23 33.26 -6.77
#